data_AF-A0A5M9H7C0-F1
#
_entry.id   AF-A0A5M9H7C0-F1
#
_cell.length_a   1.000
_cell.length_b   1.000
_cell.length_c   1.000
_cell.angle_alpha   90.00
_cell.angle_beta   90.00
_cell.angle_gamma   90.00
#
_symmetry.space_group_name_H-M   'P 1'
#
loop_
_entity.id
_entity.type
_entity.pdbx_description
1 polymer ?
#
loop_
_entity_poly.entity_id
_entity_poly.type
_entity_poly.pdbx_seq_one_letter_code
_entity_poly.pdbx_strand_id
1 'polypeptide(L)' 'MPISENQAQRLNNSMPIANEFKLGTAIKELQEKTAQLPKKADKQADSTASDVAGVVKDFNALIAKLKAAGIMSS' A
#
# COMPACT_ATOMS: atom_id res chain seq x y z
N MET A 1 -2.58 7.20 -8.93
CA MET A 1 -3.49 8.20 -8.33
C MET A 1 -4.89 7.70 -8.57
N PRO A 2 -5.76 7.64 -7.54
CA PRO A 2 -7.17 7.28 -7.72
C PRO A 2 -7.86 8.25 -8.69
N ILE A 3 -8.97 7.82 -9.28
CA ILE A 3 -9.82 8.70 -10.09
C ILE A 3 -10.40 9.84 -9.23
N SER A 4 -10.59 11.01 -9.85
CA SER A 4 -11.24 12.15 -9.20
C SER A 4 -12.72 11.92 -8.93
N GLU A 5 -13.30 12.70 -8.02
CA GLU A 5 -14.73 12.63 -7.70
C GLU A 5 -15.62 12.86 -8.93
N ASN A 6 -15.25 13.84 -9.76
CA ASN A 6 -15.95 14.11 -11.02
C ASN A 6 -15.89 12.91 -11.99
N GLN A 7 -14.76 12.19 -12.04
CA GLN A 7 -14.66 10.98 -12.86
C GLN A 7 -15.52 9.84 -12.29
N ALA A 8 -15.50 9.64 -10.97
CA ALA A 8 -16.34 8.64 -10.31
C ALA A 8 -17.85 8.92 -10.54
N GLN A 9 -18.28 10.17 -10.39
CA GLN A 9 -19.68 10.57 -10.61
C GLN A 9 -20.11 10.41 -12.07
N ARG A 10 -19.24 10.74 -13.03
CA ARG A 10 -19.51 10.48 -14.46
C ARG A 10 -19.68 9.00 -14.76
N LEU A 11 -18.87 8.13 -14.15
CA LEU A 11 -18.99 6.68 -14.30
C LEU A 11 -20.29 6.15 -13.66
N ASN A 12 -20.65 6.66 -12.48
CA ASN A 12 -21.92 6.30 -11.82
C ASN A 12 -23.13 6.68 -12.69
N ASN A 13 -23.11 7.85 -13.32
CA ASN A 13 -24.21 8.32 -14.16
C ASN A 13 -24.20 7.74 -15.59
N SER A 14 -23.16 6.97 -15.97
CA SER A 14 -23.02 6.43 -17.33
C SER A 14 -23.87 5.19 -17.61
N MET A 15 -24.35 4.49 -16.57
CA MET A 15 -25.23 3.32 -16.69
C MET A 15 -26.49 3.49 -15.82
N PRO A 16 -27.55 4.14 -16.34
CA PRO A 16 -28.76 4.47 -15.57
C PRO A 16 -29.45 3.25 -14.95
N ILE A 17 -29.43 2.13 -15.67
CA ILE A 17 -30.12 0.87 -15.29
C ILE A 17 -29.39 0.14 -14.14
N ALA A 18 -28.10 0.43 -13.93
CA ALA A 18 -27.26 -0.19 -12.90
C ALA A 18 -26.65 0.84 -11.93
N ASN A 19 -27.28 2.01 -11.81
CA ASN A 19 -26.79 3.11 -10.98
C ASN A 19 -26.68 2.73 -9.48
N GLU A 20 -27.44 1.73 -9.03
CA GLU A 20 -27.35 1.14 -7.68
C GLU A 20 -25.93 0.63 -7.36
N PHE A 21 -25.20 0.10 -8.35
CA PHE A 21 -23.87 -0.47 -8.13
C PHE A 21 -22.78 0.59 -7.91
N LYS A 22 -23.00 1.83 -8.37
CA LYS A 22 -22.03 2.94 -8.24
C LYS A 22 -20.61 2.54 -8.68
N LEU A 23 -20.47 2.12 -9.94
CA LEU A 23 -19.21 1.64 -10.54
C LEU A 23 -18.00 2.57 -10.28
N GLY A 24 -18.18 3.88 -10.41
CA GLY A 24 -17.12 4.85 -10.16
C GLY A 24 -16.66 4.87 -8.70
N THR A 25 -17.61 4.72 -7.76
CA THR A 25 -17.30 4.59 -6.34
C THR A 25 -16.54 3.30 -6.06
N ALA A 26 -17.00 2.17 -6.59
CA ALA A 26 -16.33 0.88 -6.43
C ALA A 26 -14.89 0.90 -6.98
N ILE A 27 -14.67 1.51 -8.16
CA ILE A 27 -13.33 1.67 -8.75
C ILE A 27 -12.43 2.54 -7.86
N LYS A 28 -12.94 3.66 -7.36
CA LYS A 28 -12.20 4.57 -6.48
C LYS A 28 -11.79 3.85 -5.19
N GLU A 29 -12.71 3.13 -4.55
CA GLU A 29 -12.43 2.34 -3.35
C GLU A 29 -11.36 1.27 -3.59
N LEU A 30 -11.41 0.56 -4.72
CA LEU A 30 -10.38 -0.41 -5.09
C LEU A 30 -9.01 0.26 -5.29
N GLN A 31 -8.97 1.43 -5.94
CA GLN A 31 -7.73 2.19 -6.12
C GLN A 31 -7.16 2.70 -4.79
N GLU A 32 -8.01 3.13 -3.86
CA GLU A 32 -7.59 3.53 -2.52
C GLU A 32 -7.09 2.33 -1.70
N LYS A 33 -7.77 1.18 -1.76
CA LYS A 33 -7.31 -0.07 -1.13
C LYS A 33 -5.96 -0.52 -1.67
N THR A 34 -5.74 -0.45 -2.99
CA THR A 34 -4.44 -0.82 -3.58
C THR A 34 -3.31 0.11 -3.15
N ALA A 35 -3.60 1.40 -2.90
CA ALA A 35 -2.60 2.34 -2.39
C ALA A 35 -2.16 2.03 -0.94
N GLN A 36 -2.97 1.28 -0.19
CA GLN A 36 -2.67 0.83 1.18
C GLN A 36 -1.96 -0.52 1.21
N LEU A 37 -1.81 -1.21 0.08
CA LEU A 37 -1.10 -2.49 0.04
C LEU A 37 0.39 -2.27 0.35
N PRO A 38 1.01 -3.19 1.13
CA PRO A 38 2.43 -3.14 1.37
C PRO A 38 3.21 -3.14 0.05
N LYS A 39 4.22 -2.28 -0.02
CA LYS A 39 5.18 -2.27 -1.12
C LYS A 39 6.17 -3.42 -0.94
N LYS A 40 6.87 -3.76 -2.01
CA LYS A 40 8.00 -4.67 -1.92
C LYS A 40 9.05 -4.06 -0.98
N ALA A 41 9.44 -4.80 0.05
CA ALA A 41 10.52 -4.38 0.93
C ALA A 41 11.86 -4.34 0.19
N ASP A 42 12.70 -3.38 0.56
CA ASP A 42 14.06 -3.28 0.05
C ASP A 42 14.90 -4.49 0.45
N LYS A 43 15.85 -4.86 -0.40
CA LYS A 43 16.78 -5.96 -0.12
C LYS A 43 17.54 -5.69 1.18
N GLN A 44 17.60 -6.69 2.04
CA GLN A 44 18.54 -6.74 3.15
C GLN A 44 19.68 -7.70 2.82
N ALA A 45 20.92 -7.27 3.07
CA ALA A 45 22.08 -8.15 2.99
C ALA A 45 22.13 -9.07 4.22
N ASP A 46 22.79 -10.21 4.09
CA ASP A 46 22.98 -11.14 5.20
C ASP A 46 23.78 -10.46 6.33
N SER A 47 23.41 -10.75 7.58
CA SER A 47 24.14 -10.22 8.73
C SER A 47 25.49 -10.91 8.86
N THR A 48 26.54 -10.12 9.02
CA THR A 48 27.91 -10.60 9.28
C THR A 48 28.38 -10.19 10.68
N ALA A 49 27.44 -9.86 11.58
CA ALA A 49 27.75 -9.41 12.93
C ALA A 49 28.34 -10.54 13.77
N SER A 50 29.45 -10.26 14.46
CA SER A 50 30.12 -11.20 15.37
C SER A 50 29.77 -10.95 16.84
N ASP A 51 28.99 -9.91 17.13
CA ASP A 51 28.57 -9.53 18.48
C ASP A 51 27.08 -9.15 18.52
N VAL A 52 26.55 -9.06 19.74
CA VAL A 52 25.14 -8.74 19.98
C VAL A 52 24.80 -7.32 19.47
N ALA A 53 25.72 -6.37 19.62
CA ALA A 53 25.51 -4.99 19.20
C ALA A 53 25.30 -4.88 17.67
N GLY A 54 26.10 -5.62 16.89
CA GLY A 54 25.96 -5.71 15.44
C GLY A 54 24.66 -6.37 15.01
N VAL A 55 24.26 -7.47 15.67
CA VAL A 55 22.96 -8.13 15.38
C VAL A 55 21.79 -7.18 15.61
N VAL A 56 21.80 -6.44 16.73
CA VAL A 56 20.74 -5.46 17.04
C VAL A 56 20.69 -4.36 15.98
N LYS A 57 21.84 -3.89 15.50
CA LYS A 57 21.91 -2.88 14.43
C LYS A 57 21.30 -3.39 13.12
N ASP A 58 21.70 -4.57 12.66
CA ASP A 58 21.20 -5.16 11.41
C ASP A 58 19.70 -5.48 11.49
N PHE A 59 19.24 -5.96 12.65
CA PHE A 59 17.83 -6.23 12.89
C PHE A 59 16.98 -4.95 12.89
N ASN A 60 17.44 -3.88 13.52
CA ASN A 60 16.72 -2.60 13.49
C ASN A 60 16.68 -2.01 12.07
N ALA A 61 17.72 -2.22 11.26
CA ALA A 61 17.69 -1.85 9.85
C ALA A 61 16.63 -2.64 9.06
N LEU A 62 16.43 -3.93 9.37
CA LEU A 62 15.35 -4.74 8.79
C LEU A 62 13.99 -4.16 9.13
N ILE A 63 13.75 -3.90 10.42
CA ILE A 63 12.48 -3.36 10.91
C ILE A 63 12.18 -2.04 10.19
N ALA A 64 13.16 -1.16 10.05
CA ALA A 64 12.98 0.11 9.34
C ALA A 64 12.55 -0.11 7.88
N LYS A 65 13.15 -1.06 7.17
CA LYS A 65 12.77 -1.42 5.79
C LYS A 65 11.36 -1.99 5.71
N LEU A 66 10.98 -2.86 6.65
CA LEU A 66 9.64 -3.46 6.70
C LEU A 66 8.55 -2.42 7.02
N LYS A 67 8.86 -1.45 7.90
CA LYS A 67 7.99 -0.30 8.18
C LYS A 67 7.85 0.62 6.96
N ALA A 68 8.95 0.95 6.30
CA ALA A 68 8.94 1.76 5.08
C ALA A 68 8.15 1.08 3.94
N ALA A 69 8.17 -0.25 3.88
CA ALA A 69 7.39 -1.04 2.95
C ALA A 69 5.89 -1.14 3.34
N GLY A 70 5.48 -0.67 4.52
CA GLY A 70 4.11 -0.81 5.02
C GLY A 70 3.73 -2.24 5.41
N ILE A 71 4.71 -3.13 5.58
CA ILE A 71 4.49 -4.52 6.03
C ILE A 71 4.28 -4.57 7.54
N MET A 72 5.00 -3.72 8.28
CA MET A 72 4.85 -3.56 9.72
C MET A 72 4.31 -2.17 10.04
N SER A 73 3.45 -2.10 11.07
CA SER A 73 3.02 -0.83 11.65
C SER A 73 4.22 -0.02 12.12
N SER A 74 4.16 1.30 11.94
CA SER A 74 5.12 2.26 12.46
C SER A 74 5.15 2.28 13.97
#